data_AF-A0A2H1L8R4-F1
#
_entry.id   AF-A0A2H1L8R4-F1
#
_cell.length_a   1.000
_cell.length_b   1.000
_cell.length_c   1.000
_cell.angle_alpha   90.00
_cell.angle_beta   90.00
_cell.angle_gamma   90.00
#
_symmetry.space_group_name_H-M   'P 1'
#
loop_
_entity.id
_entity.type
_entity.pdbx_description
1 polymer ?
#
loop_
_entity_poly.entity_id
_entity_poly.type
_entity_poly.pdbx_seq_one_letter_code
_entity_poly.pdbx_strand_id
1 'polypeptide(L)' 'MPKIYTEEFKQTALDLIAGGMTQKQVCADLGVSKSALQAWVRDSRLHEHGIQPARDPEENRAQS' A
#
# COMPACT_ATOMS: atom_id res chain seq x y z
N MET A 1 7.40 3.00 -17.08
CA MET A 1 7.86 3.86 -15.97
C MET A 1 7.36 3.25 -14.68
N PRO A 2 8.23 2.98 -13.68
CA PRO A 2 7.78 2.54 -12.37
C PRO A 2 6.92 3.65 -11.75
N LYS A 3 5.69 3.33 -11.33
CA LYS A 3 4.89 4.24 -10.51
C LYS A 3 5.38 4.10 -9.08
N ILE A 4 6.28 5.00 -8.67
CA ILE A 4 6.71 5.10 -7.29
C ILE A 4 5.64 5.88 -6.54
N TYR A 5 4.98 5.23 -5.58
CA TYR A 5 4.04 5.88 -4.68
C TYR A 5 4.80 6.46 -3.50
N THR A 6 4.53 7.73 -3.19
CA THR A 6 5.12 8.39 -2.02
C THR A 6 4.54 7.82 -0.72
N GLU A 7 5.32 7.87 0.35
CA GLU A 7 4.88 7.37 1.67
C GLU A 7 3.64 8.12 2.18
N GLU A 8 3.55 9.44 1.93
CA GLU A 8 2.36 10.25 2.22
C GLU A 8 1.10 9.73 1.50
N PHE A 9 1.26 9.25 0.26
CA PHE A 9 0.15 8.71 -0.54
C PHE A 9 -0.27 7.34 -0.03
N LYS A 10 0.70 6.48 0.30
CA LYS A 10 0.43 5.18 0.94
C LYS A 10 -0.30 5.38 2.28
N GLN A 11 0.14 6.35 3.09
CA GLN A 11 -0.47 6.66 4.38
C GLN A 11 -1.91 7.17 4.22
N THR A 12 -2.16 8.02 3.23
CA THR A 12 -3.52 8.49 2.91
C THR A 12 -4.44 7.32 2.55
N ALA A 13 -3.97 6.36 1.74
CA ALA A 13 -4.74 5.17 1.40
C ALA A 13 -5.05 4.29 2.62
N LEU A 14 -4.11 4.17 3.55
CA LEU A 14 -4.29 3.42 4.80
C LEU A 14 -5.26 4.13 5.76
N ASP A 15 -5.19 5.45 5.86
CA ASP A 15 -6.08 6.26 6.70
C ASP A 15 -7.54 6.14 6.25
N LEU A 16 -7.80 6.16 4.93
CA LEU A 16 -9.13 5.92 4.38
C LEU A 16 -9.69 4.55 4.76
N ILE A 17 -8.86 3.51 4.76
CA ILE A 17 -9.26 2.17 5.20
C ILE A 17 -9.53 2.16 6.71
N ALA A 18 -8.69 2.81 7.51
CA ALA A 18 -8.88 2.94 8.95
C ALA A 18 -10.17 3.71 9.30
N GLY A 19 -10.54 4.69 8.47
CA GLY A 19 -11.81 5.43 8.51
C GLY A 19 -13.03 4.62 8.07
N GLY A 20 -12.86 3.34 7.70
CA GLY A 20 -13.95 2.42 7.37
C GLY A 20 -14.24 2.27 5.88
N MET A 21 -13.46 2.88 4.99
CA MET A 21 -13.59 2.61 3.56
C MET A 21 -13.11 1.20 3.23
N THR A 22 -13.80 0.55 2.30
CA THR A 22 -13.35 -0.76 1.80
C THR A 22 -12.17 -0.59 0.84
N GLN A 23 -11.27 -1.57 0.81
CA GLN A 23 -10.15 -1.58 -0.15
C GLN A 23 -10.61 -1.39 -1.61
N LYS A 24 -11.81 -1.88 -1.96
CA LYS A 24 -12.38 -1.73 -3.31
C LYS A 24 -12.70 -0.27 -3.64
N GLN A 25 -13.28 0.47 -2.68
CA GLN A 25 -13.55 1.91 -2.83
C GLN A 25 -12.24 2.67 -2.95
N VAL A 26 -11.31 2.45 -2.02
CA VAL A 26 -10.00 3.13 -2.03
C VAL A 26 -9.22 2.87 -3.34
N CYS A 27 -9.28 1.65 -3.89
CA CYS A 27 -8.70 1.37 -5.21
C CYS A 27 -9.34 2.19 -6.34
N ALA A 28 -10.66 2.35 -6.32
CA ALA A 28 -11.40 3.10 -7.32
C ALA A 28 -11.16 4.62 -7.18
N ASP A 29 -11.17 5.13 -5.94
CA ASP A 29 -10.99 6.55 -5.63
C ASP A 29 -9.55 7.03 -5.89
N LEU A 30 -8.55 6.23 -5.50
CA LEU A 30 -7.12 6.60 -5.64
C LEU A 30 -6.48 6.09 -6.94
N GLY A 31 -7.19 5.29 -7.72
CA GLY A 31 -6.65 4.68 -8.95
C GLY A 31 -5.48 3.73 -8.68
N VAL A 32 -5.43 3.11 -7.50
CA VAL A 32 -4.39 2.15 -7.11
C VAL A 32 -4.84 0.72 -7.39
N SER A 33 -3.87 -0.15 -7.66
CA SER A 33 -4.17 -1.57 -7.81
C SER A 33 -4.49 -2.20 -6.45
N LYS A 34 -5.42 -3.17 -6.45
CA LYS A 34 -5.76 -3.93 -5.24
C LYS A 34 -4.54 -4.64 -4.63
N SER A 35 -3.62 -5.11 -5.47
CA SER A 35 -2.40 -5.79 -5.03
C SER A 35 -1.42 -4.83 -4.33
N ALA A 36 -1.25 -3.61 -4.83
CA ALA A 36 -0.44 -2.59 -4.17
C ALA A 36 -1.03 -2.22 -2.79
N LEU A 37 -2.35 -1.97 -2.75
CA LEU A 37 -3.03 -1.63 -1.50
C LEU A 37 -2.95 -2.77 -0.47
N GLN A 38 -3.07 -4.03 -0.89
CA GLN A 38 -2.89 -5.19 -0.02
C GLN A 38 -1.46 -5.29 0.53
N ALA A 39 -0.44 -4.98 -0.28
CA ALA A 39 0.94 -4.97 0.18
C ALA A 39 1.13 -3.92 1.27
N TRP A 40 0.64 -2.69 1.08
CA TRP A 40 0.75 -1.62 2.06
C TRP A 40 0.02 -1.92 3.37
N VAL A 41 -1.19 -2.53 3.31
CA VAL A 41 -1.92 -2.93 4.52
C VAL A 41 -1.16 -4.01 5.30
N ARG A 42 -0.54 -4.96 4.60
CA ARG A 42 0.28 -6.01 5.24
C ARG A 42 1.52 -5.41 5.86
N ASP A 43 2.19 -4.53 5.15
CA ASP A 43 3.39 -3.83 5.57
C ASP A 43 3.14 -2.96 6.82
N SER A 44 2.06 -2.16 6.80
CA SER A 44 1.61 -1.38 7.94
C SER A 44 1.35 -2.25 9.18
N ARG A 45 0.70 -3.41 9.03
CA ARG A 45 0.50 -4.35 10.15
C ARG A 45 1.81 -4.90 10.69
N LEU A 46 2.78 -5.19 9.81
CA LEU A 46 4.09 -5.66 10.24
C LEU A 46 4.82 -4.58 11.05
N HIS A 47 4.79 -3.33 10.58
CA HIS A 47 5.33 -2.18 11.30
C HIS A 47 4.70 -2.00 12.70
N GLU A 48 3.38 -2.12 12.82
CA GLU A 48 2.66 -2.06 14.11
C GLU A 48 3.14 -3.15 15.10
N HIS A 49 3.57 -4.30 14.58
CA HIS A 49 4.09 -5.41 15.38
C HIS A 49 5.61 -5.32 15.64
N GLY A 50 6.25 -4.20 15.31
CA GLY A 50 7.69 -3.98 15.51
C GLY A 50 8.58 -4.78 14.55
N ILE A 51 7.98 -5.44 13.55
CA ILE A 51 8.71 -6.11 12.48
C ILE A 51 8.79 -5.11 11.35
N GLN A 52 9.94 -4.45 11.21
CA GLN A 52 10.20 -3.64 10.01
C GLN A 52 10.36 -4.62 8.83
N PRO A 53 9.41 -4.68 7.87
CA PRO A 53 9.68 -5.36 6.63
C PRO A 53 10.86 -4.64 5.95
N ALA A 54 11.85 -5.40 5.49
CA ALA A 54 12.89 -4.86 4.64
C ALA A 54 12.23 -4.17 3.44
N ARG A 55 12.60 -2.90 3.22
CA ARG A 55 12.09 -1.99 2.18
C ARG A 55 11.62 -2.67 0.89
N ASP A 56 10.41 -2.27 0.49
CA ASP A 56 9.66 -2.44 -0.76
C ASP A 56 9.91 -3.68 -1.64
N PRO A 57 8.99 -4.67 -1.64
CA PRO A 57 8.96 -5.74 -2.64
C PRO A 57 8.46 -5.31 -4.05
N GLU A 58 8.07 -4.05 -4.24
CA GLU A 58 7.56 -3.55 -5.54
C GLU A 58 8.68 -3.40 -6.60
N GLU A 59 9.96 -3.35 -6.21
CA GLU A 59 11.09 -3.32 -7.15
C GLU A 59 11.24 -4.64 -7.95
N ASN A 60 10.76 -5.78 -7.44
CA ASN A 60 10.96 -7.08 -8.09
C ASN A 60 9.92 -7.42 -9.18
N ARG A 61 8.75 -6.75 -9.22
CA ARG A 61 7.67 -7.16 -10.13
C ARG A 61 7.68 -6.46 -11.50
N ALA A 62 8.57 -5.49 -11.68
CA ALA A 62 8.79 -4.81 -12.96
C ALA A 62 9.89 -5.47 -13.82
N GLN A 63 10.46 -6.58 -13.37
CA GLN A 63 11.51 -7.35 -14.05
C GLN A 63 10.97 -8.71 -14.54
N SER A 64 10.02 -8.74 -15.47
CA SER A 64 9.68 -9.95 -16.27
C SER A 64 9.07 -9.55 -17.60
#